data_AF-W2CVV2-F1
#
_entry.id   AF-W2CVV2-F1
#
_cell.length_a   1.000
_cell.length_b   1.000
_cell.length_c   1.000
_cell.angle_alpha   90.00
_cell.angle_beta   90.00
_cell.angle_gamma   90.00
#
_symmetry.space_group_name_H-M   'P 1'
#
loop_
_entity.id
_entity.type
_entity.pdbx_description
1 polymer ?
#
loop_
_entity_poly.entity_id
_entity_poly.type
_entity_poly.pdbx_seq_one_letter_code
_entity_poly.pdbx_strand_id
1 'polypeptide(L)' 'MSETHRPLFGGEHFLTGKEGCERLYISPRTLQDYRDRKVIPYTQFAGKILYKVSDLERILEKNYKGGGKR' A
#
# COMPACT_ATOMS: atom_id res chain seq x y z
N MET A 1 -20.54 21.77 2.84
CA MET A 1 -19.87 20.76 3.68
C MET A 1 -19.43 19.65 2.73
N SER A 2 -18.13 19.56 2.44
CA SER A 2 -17.58 18.66 1.42
C SER A 2 -17.53 17.23 1.94
N GLU A 3 -18.65 16.53 1.80
CA GLU A 3 -18.75 15.10 2.06
C GLU A 3 -17.99 14.34 0.98
N THR A 4 -16.68 14.18 1.21
CA THR A 4 -15.82 13.29 0.43
C THR A 4 -16.13 11.86 0.86
N HIS A 5 -17.31 11.36 0.50
CA HIS A 5 -17.67 9.94 0.64
C HIS A 5 -16.84 9.14 -0.36
N ARG A 6 -15.55 8.95 -0.05
CA ARG A 6 -14.84 7.76 -0.53
C ARG A 6 -15.59 6.60 0.10
N PRO A 7 -16.19 5.68 -0.68
CA PRO A 7 -16.90 4.56 -0.08
C PRO A 7 -15.90 3.76 0.75
N LEU A 8 -15.97 3.96 2.06
CA LEU A 8 -15.23 3.23 3.08
C LEU A 8 -15.80 1.83 3.05
N PHE A 9 -15.17 0.91 2.32
CA PHE A 9 -15.44 -0.51 2.49
C PHE A 9 -14.95 -0.91 3.89
N GLY A 10 -15.83 -0.82 4.88
CA GLY A 10 -15.54 -1.18 6.27
C GLY A 10 -14.47 -0.33 6.96
N GLY A 11 -14.20 0.89 6.47
CA GLY A 11 -13.15 1.75 7.02
C GLY A 11 -11.75 1.55 6.43
N GLU A 12 -11.55 0.54 5.57
CA GLU A 12 -10.26 0.25 4.94
C GLU A 12 -10.20 0.82 3.51
N HIS A 13 -9.10 1.52 3.21
CA HIS A 13 -8.77 1.95 1.86
C HIS A 13 -7.95 0.86 1.16
N PHE A 14 -8.39 0.49 -0.04
CA PHE A 14 -7.64 -0.40 -0.93
C PHE A 14 -7.08 0.42 -2.08
N LEU A 15 -5.79 0.28 -2.31
CA LEU A 15 -5.08 0.93 -3.40
C LEU A 15 -4.84 -0.06 -4.52
N THR A 16 -5.03 0.37 -5.75
CA THR A 16 -4.52 -0.38 -6.91
C THR A 16 -3.00 -0.29 -6.98
N GLY A 17 -2.35 -1.12 -7.81
CA GLY A 17 -0.88 -1.04 -7.98
C GLY A 17 -0.38 0.34 -8.40
N LYS A 18 -1.17 1.10 -9.17
CA LYS A 18 -0.84 2.49 -9.53
C LYS A 18 -0.86 3.40 -8.30
N GLU A 19 -1.94 3.36 -7.53
CA GLU A 19 -2.07 4.16 -6.32
C GLU A 19 -1.08 3.75 -5.23
N GLY A 20 -0.73 2.46 -5.15
CA GLY A 20 0.30 1.95 -4.24
C GLY A 20 1.68 2.53 -4.58
N CYS A 21 2.03 2.63 -5.87
CA CYS A 21 3.24 3.31 -6.31
C CYS A 21 3.25 4.79 -5.89
N GLU A 22 2.15 5.51 -6.12
CA GLU A 22 2.03 6.93 -5.74
C GLU A 22 2.08 7.13 -4.23
N ARG A 23 1.43 6.26 -3.45
CA ARG A 23 1.40 6.36 -2.00
C ARG A 23 2.75 6.09 -1.36
N LEU A 24 3.47 5.10 -1.86
CA LEU A 24 4.81 4.73 -1.39
C LEU A 24 5.91 5.59 -2.03
N TYR A 25 5.57 6.46 -2.99
CA TYR A 25 6.53 7.21 -3.80
C TYR A 25 7.61 6.31 -4.43
N ILE A 26 7.20 5.14 -4.92
CA ILE A 26 8.10 4.17 -5.54
C ILE A 26 7.80 3.98 -7.02
N SER A 27 8.83 3.61 -7.77
CA SER A 27 8.69 3.25 -9.17
C SER A 27 7.96 1.90 -9.34
N PRO A 28 7.26 1.66 -10.46
CA PRO A 28 6.63 0.38 -10.75
C PRO A 28 7.63 -0.78 -10.80
N ARG A 29 8.92 -0.50 -11.08
CA ARG A 29 10.02 -1.47 -10.96
C ARG A 29 10.24 -1.90 -9.50
N THR A 30 10.25 -0.96 -8.58
CA THR A 30 10.40 -1.20 -7.14
C THR A 30 9.16 -1.89 -6.57
N LEU A 31 7.95 -1.51 -7.00
CA LEU A 31 6.72 -2.21 -6.59
C LEU A 31 6.73 -3.68 -7.03
N GLN A 32 7.25 -3.97 -8.23
CA GLN A 32 7.48 -5.34 -8.69
C GLN A 32 8.49 -6.08 -7.82
N ASP A 33 9.65 -5.49 -7.52
CA ASP A 33 10.66 -6.07 -6.61
C ASP A 33 10.07 -6.40 -5.23
N TYR A 34 9.31 -5.47 -4.65
CA TYR A 34 8.64 -5.69 -3.37
C TYR A 34 7.59 -6.79 -3.42
N ARG A 35 6.95 -6.99 -4.57
CA ARG A 35 5.99 -8.08 -4.75
C ARG A 35 6.69 -9.43 -4.89
N ASP A 36 7.77 -9.48 -5.67
CA ASP A 36 8.60 -10.67 -5.85
C ASP A 36 9.21 -11.12 -4.51
N ARG A 37 9.77 -10.17 -3.77
CA ARG A 37 10.35 -10.37 -2.44
C ARG A 37 9.31 -10.55 -1.33
N LYS A 38 8.01 -10.49 -1.66
CA LYS A 38 6.87 -10.56 -0.71
C LYS A 38 7.00 -9.57 0.46
N VAL A 39 7.63 -8.42 0.22
CA VAL A 39 7.79 -7.32 1.19
C VAL A 39 6.44 -6.64 1.44
N ILE A 40 5.65 -6.48 0.38
CA ILE A 40 4.33 -5.85 0.45
C ILE A 40 3.23 -6.90 0.23
N PRO A 41 2.43 -7.23 1.27
CA PRO A 41 1.17 -7.95 1.12
C PRO A 41 0.26 -7.28 0.10
N TYR A 42 -0.25 -8.11 -0.81
CA TYR A 42 -1.25 -7.75 -1.79
C TYR A 42 -2.43 -8.71 -1.65
N THR A 43 -3.63 -8.22 -1.93
CA THR A 43 -4.86 -9.00 -1.99
C THR A 43 -5.30 -9.08 -3.44
N GLN A 44 -5.59 -10.28 -3.93
CA GLN A 44 -6.30 -10.41 -5.19
C GLN A 44 -7.80 -10.40 -4.93
N PHE A 45 -8.49 -9.48 -5.59
CA PHE A 45 -9.94 -9.39 -5.53
C PHE A 45 -10.47 -9.24 -6.96
N ALA A 46 -11.34 -10.16 -7.38
CA ALA A 46 -11.91 -10.19 -8.72
C ALA A 46 -10.86 -10.08 -9.86
N GLY A 47 -9.71 -10.75 -9.71
CA GLY A 47 -8.61 -10.73 -10.69
C GLY A 47 -7.77 -9.45 -10.69
N LYS A 48 -8.07 -8.47 -9.83
CA LYS A 48 -7.28 -7.26 -9.65
C LYS A 48 -6.45 -7.36 -8.38
N ILE A 49 -5.28 -6.73 -8.42
CA ILE A 49 -4.37 -6.66 -7.29
C ILE A 49 -4.64 -5.37 -6.55
N LEU A 50 -4.95 -5.52 -5.27
CA LEU A 50 -5.26 -4.45 -4.34
C LEU A 50 -4.30 -4.50 -3.16
N TYR A 51 -3.98 -3.34 -2.62
CA TYR A 51 -3.11 -3.15 -1.49
C TYR A 51 -3.90 -2.49 -0.36
N LYS A 52 -3.98 -3.13 0.80
CA LYS A 52 -4.62 -2.54 1.97
C LYS A 52 -3.74 -1.41 2.50
N VAL A 53 -4.29 -0.21 2.66
CA VAL A 53 -3.57 0.94 3.20
C VAL A 53 -3.02 0.62 4.59
N SER A 54 -3.81 -0.03 5.46
CA SER A 54 -3.35 -0.40 6.80
C SER A 54 -2.13 -1.34 6.79
N ASP A 55 -2.06 -2.25 5.81
CA ASP A 55 -0.87 -3.10 5.63
C ASP A 55 0.31 -2.27 5.13
N LEU A 56 0.11 -1.38 4.16
CA LEU A 56 1.14 -0.46 3.68
C LEU A 56 1.73 0.38 4.81
N GLU A 57 0.88 0.96 5.65
CA GLU A 57 1.31 1.74 6.82
C GLU A 57 2.07 0.88 7.82
N ARG A 58 1.60 -0.35 8.08
CA ARG A 58 2.32 -1.28 8.97
C ARG A 58 3.70 -1.67 8.43
N ILE A 59 3.83 -1.87 7.12
CA ILE A 59 5.11 -2.18 6.47
C ILE A 59 6.02 -0.96 6.50
N LEU A 60 5.47 0.23 6.23
CA LEU A 60 6.20 1.49 6.38
C LEU A 60 6.72 1.62 7.81
N GLU A 61 5.89 1.46 8.83
CA GLU A 61 6.32 1.51 10.23
C GLU A 61 7.39 0.47 10.56
N LYS A 62 7.21 -0.78 10.09
CA LYS A 62 8.15 -1.88 10.32
C LYS A 62 9.51 -1.65 9.64
N ASN A 63 9.53 -1.11 8.42
CA ASN A 63 10.77 -0.88 7.67
C ASN A 63 11.45 0.44 8.05
N TYR A 64 10.67 1.48 8.40
CA TYR A 64 11.20 2.79 8.77
C TYR A 64 11.88 2.78 10.16
N LYS A 65 11.48 1.87 11.06
CA LYS A 65 12.16 1.65 12.36
C LYS A 65 13.62 1.16 12.27
N GLY A 66 14.15 0.88 11.08
CA GLY A 66 15.57 0.59 10.86
C GLY A 66 16.45 1.80 10.50
N GLY A 67 15.86 2.97 10.20
CA GLY A 67 16.60 4.16 9.73
C GLY A 67 16.89 5.21 10.80
N GLY A 68 16.25 5.13 11.97
CA GLY A 68 16.50 6.02 13.11
C GLY A 68 17.70 5.59 13.94
N LYS A 69 18.89 5.49 13.34
CA LYS A 69 20.14 5.37 14.09
C LYS A 69 21.13 6.44 13.63
N ARG A 70 20.92 7.67 14.12
CA ARG A 70 21.89 8.60 14.73
C ARG A 70 21.42 10.03 14.60
#